data_AF-A0A2D5FGW2-F1
#
_entry.id   AF-A0A2D5FGW2-F1
#
_cell.length_a   1.000
_cell.length_b   1.000
_cell.length_c   1.000
_cell.angle_alpha   90.00
_cell.angle_beta   90.00
_cell.angle_gamma   90.00
#
_symmetry.space_group_name_H-M   'P 1'
#
loop_
_entity.id
_entity.type
_entity.pdbx_description
1 polymer ?
#
loop_
_entity_poly.entity_id
_entity_poly.type
_entity_poly.pdbx_seq_one_letter_code
_entity_poly.pdbx_strand_id
1 'polypeptide(L)'
;MRFAEALGAKKMKGCMPLVGALLILACATVFHEPIAAHLGNPDSRVQLENLYAAVFDWSAIQTGFLFAVYGFVVGKNDGFIGAIRKTPAMGKFTASLRRAILVGFLLTFTSMMLLLYPLQPIAWEYWVLSLWLALFMWAFFLFCSVALTFGVIVKVPDHDLMKRRDH
;
A
#
# COMPACT_ATOMS: atom_id res chain seq x y z
N MET A 1 24.58 -6.90 18.46
CA MET A 1 24.18 -8.21 17.90
C MET A 1 22.67 -8.45 17.88
N ARG A 2 21.89 -8.07 18.90
CA ARG A 2 20.41 -8.26 18.93
C ARG A 2 19.59 -7.51 17.85
N PHE A 3 20.14 -6.45 17.25
CA PHE A 3 19.49 -5.71 16.15
C PHE A 3 19.54 -6.48 14.81
N ALA A 4 20.59 -7.29 14.60
CA ALA A 4 20.73 -8.11 13.40
C ALA A 4 19.80 -9.33 13.44
N GLU A 5 19.45 -9.83 14.63
CA GLU A 5 18.44 -10.90 14.81
C GLU A 5 17.00 -10.37 14.67
N ALA A 6 16.72 -9.14 15.12
CA ALA A 6 15.43 -8.49 14.85
C ALA A 6 15.24 -8.14 13.35
N LEU A 7 16.33 -7.81 12.66
CA LEU A 7 16.40 -7.72 11.18
C LEU A 7 16.51 -9.09 10.49
N GLY A 8 16.79 -10.14 11.27
CA GLY A 8 16.78 -11.55 10.86
C GLY A 8 15.37 -12.12 10.71
N ALA A 9 14.33 -11.32 11.00
CA ALA A 9 12.98 -11.51 10.51
C ALA A 9 12.98 -11.43 8.99
N LYS A 10 13.35 -12.56 8.40
CA LYS A 10 12.94 -13.09 7.09
C LYS A 10 12.99 -12.01 6.02
N LYS A 11 14.06 -12.00 5.23
CA LYS A 11 14.17 -11.45 3.86
C LYS A 11 12.77 -11.34 3.23
N MET A 12 12.02 -10.29 3.56
CA MET A 12 10.69 -10.04 3.01
C MET A 12 11.01 -9.48 1.65
N LYS A 13 11.26 -10.43 0.74
CA LYS A 13 11.53 -10.17 -0.66
C LYS A 13 10.47 -9.16 -1.09
N GLY A 14 10.90 -8.03 -1.64
CA GLY A 14 10.00 -7.00 -2.19
C GLY A 14 9.04 -7.48 -3.28
N CYS A 15 8.97 -8.79 -3.53
CA CYS A 15 7.99 -9.48 -4.35
C CYS A 15 6.67 -9.77 -3.60
N MET A 16 6.63 -9.77 -2.27
CA MET A 16 5.43 -10.14 -1.50
C MET A 16 4.16 -9.34 -1.87
N PRO A 17 4.19 -8.00 -2.06
CA PRO A 17 2.99 -7.25 -2.45
C PRO A 17 2.56 -7.54 -3.90
N LEU A 18 3.51 -7.84 -4.80
CA LEU A 18 3.22 -8.17 -6.20
C LEU A 18 2.68 -9.59 -6.34
N VAL A 19 3.21 -10.54 -5.56
CA VAL A 19 2.68 -11.91 -5.49
C VAL A 19 1.24 -11.90 -4.97
N GLY A 20 0.93 -11.10 -3.96
CA GLY A 20 -0.45 -10.95 -3.48
C GLY A 20 -1.41 -10.44 -4.56
N ALA A 21 -0.99 -9.42 -5.31
CA ALA A 21 -1.77 -8.88 -6.43
C ALA A 21 -1.98 -9.90 -7.56
N LEU A 22 -0.92 -10.64 -7.92
CA LEU A 22 -1.00 -11.69 -8.94
C LEU A 22 -1.89 -12.87 -8.50
N LEU A 23 -1.88 -13.23 -7.21
CA LEU A 23 -2.77 -14.26 -6.69
C LEU A 23 -4.23 -13.82 -6.76
N ILE A 24 -4.53 -12.57 -6.41
CA ILE A 24 -5.88 -12.00 -6.54
C ILE A 24 -6.31 -12.02 -8.01
N LEU A 25 -5.43 -11.60 -8.93
CA LEU A 25 -5.71 -11.61 -10.36
C LEU A 25 -5.95 -13.05 -10.87
N ALA A 26 -5.12 -14.00 -10.46
CA ALA A 26 -5.29 -15.41 -10.81
C ALA A 26 -6.63 -15.96 -10.29
N CYS A 27 -7.00 -15.67 -9.05
CA CYS A 27 -8.31 -16.04 -8.51
C CYS A 27 -9.44 -15.41 -9.33
N ALA A 28 -9.36 -14.11 -9.65
CA ALA A 28 -10.36 -13.45 -10.48
C ALA A 28 -10.47 -14.11 -11.88
N THR A 29 -9.35 -14.51 -12.48
CA THR A 29 -9.36 -15.20 -13.78
C THR A 29 -10.01 -16.59 -13.71
N VAL A 30 -9.73 -17.36 -12.66
CA VAL A 30 -10.25 -18.73 -12.49
C VAL A 30 -11.74 -18.72 -12.14
N PHE A 31 -12.17 -17.77 -11.32
CA PHE A 31 -13.56 -17.65 -10.86
C PHE A 31 -14.35 -16.58 -11.63
N HIS A 32 -14.00 -16.30 -12.89
CA HIS A 32 -14.60 -15.20 -13.63
C HIS A 32 -16.11 -15.34 -13.83
N GLU A 33 -16.60 -16.53 -14.23
CA GLU A 33 -18.02 -16.77 -14.45
C GLU A 33 -18.88 -16.56 -13.18
N PRO A 34 -18.59 -17.20 -12.03
CA PRO A 34 -19.41 -17.01 -10.83
C PRO A 34 -19.33 -15.58 -10.28
N ILE A 35 -18.18 -14.91 -10.41
CA ILE A 35 -18.03 -13.53 -9.96
C ILE A 35 -18.82 -12.59 -10.88
N ALA A 36 -18.70 -12.73 -12.21
CA ALA A 36 -19.43 -11.91 -13.17
C ALA A 36 -20.95 -12.11 -13.04
N ALA A 37 -21.41 -13.35 -12.88
CA ALA A 37 -22.83 -13.66 -12.66
C ALA A 37 -23.36 -13.04 -11.36
N HIS A 38 -22.56 -13.02 -10.29
CA HIS A 38 -22.96 -12.41 -9.03
C HIS A 38 -22.96 -10.88 -9.10
N LEU A 39 -21.95 -10.26 -9.72
CA LEU A 39 -21.83 -8.81 -9.87
C LEU A 39 -22.80 -8.23 -10.89
N GLY A 40 -23.22 -9.02 -11.89
CA GLY A 40 -24.23 -8.62 -12.87
C GLY A 40 -25.67 -8.76 -12.38
N ASN A 41 -25.89 -9.36 -11.20
CA ASN A 41 -27.23 -9.52 -10.64
C ASN A 41 -27.65 -8.21 -9.93
N PRO A 42 -28.76 -7.55 -10.37
CA PRO A 42 -29.25 -6.32 -9.75
C PRO A 42 -29.69 -6.51 -8.28
N ASP A 43 -30.03 -7.73 -7.87
CA ASP A 43 -30.37 -8.08 -6.49
C ASP A 43 -29.14 -8.43 -5.63
N SER A 44 -27.94 -8.34 -6.19
CA SER A 44 -26.72 -8.62 -5.43
C SER A 44 -26.52 -7.59 -4.32
N ARG A 45 -26.05 -8.05 -3.16
CA ARG A 45 -25.73 -7.17 -2.02
C ARG A 45 -24.51 -6.28 -2.30
N VAL A 46 -23.75 -6.58 -3.36
CA VAL A 46 -22.50 -5.92 -3.69
C VAL A 46 -22.75 -4.94 -4.82
N GLN A 47 -23.05 -3.69 -4.44
CA GLN A 47 -23.15 -2.59 -5.40
C GLN A 47 -21.74 -2.11 -5.76
N LEU A 48 -21.40 -2.16 -7.05
CA LEU A 48 -20.08 -1.76 -7.56
C LEU A 48 -19.76 -0.28 -7.27
N GLU A 49 -20.77 0.57 -7.28
CA GLU A 49 -20.65 2.00 -6.95
C GLU A 49 -20.11 2.20 -5.52
N ASN A 50 -20.66 1.46 -4.56
CA ASN A 50 -20.20 1.50 -3.17
C ASN A 50 -18.77 0.96 -3.03
N LEU A 51 -18.41 -0.05 -3.84
CA LEU A 51 -17.05 -0.58 -3.88
C LEU A 51 -16.06 0.45 -4.44
N TYR A 52 -16.40 1.14 -5.53
CA TYR A 52 -15.56 2.19 -6.11
C TYR A 52 -15.38 3.35 -5.13
N ALA A 53 -16.45 3.77 -4.45
CA ALA A 53 -16.41 4.82 -3.44
C ALA A 53 -15.51 4.42 -2.25
N ALA A 54 -15.69 3.21 -1.72
CA ALA A 54 -14.87 2.71 -0.62
C ALA A 54 -13.38 2.63 -0.98
N VAL A 55 -13.05 2.16 -2.18
CA VAL A 55 -11.65 2.08 -2.64
C VAL A 55 -11.08 3.47 -2.90
N PHE A 56 -11.87 4.40 -3.45
CA PHE A 56 -11.47 5.80 -3.61
C PHE A 56 -11.13 6.44 -2.25
N ASP A 57 -12.05 6.39 -1.28
CA ASP A 57 -11.85 6.96 0.06
C ASP A 57 -10.61 6.35 0.75
N TRP A 58 -10.47 5.03 0.68
CA TRP A 58 -9.31 4.34 1.23
C TRP A 58 -8.00 4.80 0.56
N SER A 59 -7.97 4.90 -0.76
CA SER A 59 -6.78 5.31 -1.51
C SER A 59 -6.35 6.75 -1.19
N ALA A 60 -7.32 7.64 -0.94
CA ALA A 60 -7.06 9.02 -0.54
C ALA A 60 -6.40 9.08 0.86
N ILE A 61 -6.97 8.36 1.83
CA ILE A 61 -6.41 8.25 3.19
C ILE A 61 -5.00 7.67 3.15
N GLN A 62 -4.81 6.59 2.40
CA GLN A 62 -3.53 5.92 2.22
C GLN A 62 -2.47 6.87 1.67
N THR A 63 -2.81 7.61 0.62
CA THR A 63 -1.89 8.54 -0.04
C THR A 63 -1.51 9.69 0.88
N GLY A 64 -2.48 10.27 1.59
CA GLY A 64 -2.23 11.33 2.59
C GLY A 64 -1.28 10.87 3.71
N PHE A 65 -1.50 9.68 4.25
CA PHE A 65 -0.59 9.09 5.25
C PHE A 65 0.82 8.90 4.71
N LEU A 66 0.97 8.33 3.51
CA LEU A 66 2.29 8.07 2.93
C LEU A 66 3.05 9.36 2.63
N PHE A 67 2.35 10.43 2.21
CA PHE A 67 2.96 11.75 2.06
C PHE A 67 3.43 12.32 3.40
N ALA A 68 2.65 12.17 4.48
CA ALA A 68 3.06 12.61 5.81
C ALA A 68 4.32 11.85 6.29
N VAL A 69 4.35 10.53 6.12
CA VAL A 69 5.54 9.70 6.44
C VAL A 69 6.75 10.13 5.60
N TYR A 70 6.56 10.37 4.30
CA TYR A 70 7.63 10.85 3.43
C TYR A 70 8.17 12.21 3.89
N GLY A 71 7.28 13.15 4.17
CA GLY A 71 7.63 14.48 4.69
C GLY A 71 8.38 14.39 6.01
N PHE A 72 7.94 13.55 6.95
CA PHE A 72 8.63 13.32 8.22
C PHE A 72 10.06 12.78 8.01
N VAL A 73 10.21 11.77 7.18
CA VAL A 73 11.49 11.11 6.90
C VAL A 73 12.48 12.04 6.19
N VAL A 74 11.98 12.87 5.27
CA VAL A 74 12.81 13.85 4.54
C VAL A 74 13.08 15.11 5.37
N GLY A 75 12.17 15.51 6.25
CA GLY A 75 12.32 16.67 7.13
C GLY A 75 13.24 16.41 8.31
N LYS A 76 13.22 15.20 8.88
CA LYS A 76 14.03 14.86 10.06
C LYS A 76 15.49 14.59 9.66
N ASN A 77 16.40 15.45 10.13
CA ASN A 77 17.84 15.38 9.85
C ASN A 77 18.67 14.90 11.04
N ASP A 78 18.05 14.79 12.21
CA ASP A 78 18.66 14.47 13.50
C ASP A 78 18.22 13.09 14.03
N GLY A 79 18.87 12.66 15.12
CA GLY A 79 18.57 11.40 15.80
C GLY A 79 18.81 10.15 14.95
N PHE A 80 18.04 9.10 15.24
CA PHE A 80 18.13 7.80 14.59
C PHE A 80 17.90 7.89 13.08
N ILE A 81 16.91 8.69 12.64
CA ILE A 81 16.59 8.89 11.22
C ILE A 81 17.77 9.49 10.47
N GLY A 82 18.41 10.53 11.03
CA GLY A 82 19.61 11.13 10.47
C GLY A 82 20.75 10.12 10.33
N ALA A 83 20.97 9.30 11.36
CA ALA A 83 22.01 8.27 11.39
C ALA A 83 21.80 7.18 10.33
N ILE A 84 20.57 6.72 10.12
CA ILE A 84 20.27 5.65 9.14
C ILE A 84 20.03 6.18 7.72
N ARG A 85 19.92 7.49 7.51
CA ARG A 85 19.51 8.09 6.22
C ARG A 85 20.36 7.64 5.04
N LYS A 86 21.69 7.58 5.21
CA LYS A 86 22.63 7.20 4.15
C LYS A 86 22.77 5.69 3.97
N THR A 87 22.02 4.88 4.73
CA THR A 87 22.10 3.42 4.62
C THR A 87 21.32 2.91 3.41
N PRO A 88 21.76 1.81 2.78
CA PRO A 88 21.02 1.19 1.68
C PRO A 88 19.64 0.67 2.11
N ALA A 89 19.45 0.34 3.40
CA ALA A 89 18.16 -0.06 3.95
C ALA A 89 17.15 1.09 3.89
N MET A 90 17.56 2.30 4.30
CA MET A 90 16.72 3.48 4.23
C MET A 90 16.40 3.88 2.78
N GLY A 91 17.38 3.77 1.87
CA GLY A 91 17.14 3.98 0.44
C GLY A 91 16.06 3.06 -0.14
N LYS A 92 16.06 1.77 0.25
CA LYS A 92 15.01 0.81 -0.14
C LYS A 92 13.65 1.19 0.44
N PHE A 93 13.60 1.62 1.69
CA PHE A 93 12.36 2.09 2.32
C PHE A 93 11.80 3.32 1.59
N THR A 94 12.63 4.35 1.33
CA THR A 94 12.22 5.54 0.60
C THR A 94 11.75 5.21 -0.83
N ALA A 95 12.42 4.28 -1.52
CA ALA A 95 11.98 3.82 -2.83
C ALA A 95 10.61 3.10 -2.77
N SER A 96 10.40 2.23 -1.78
CA SER A 96 9.11 1.57 -1.56
C SER A 96 8.01 2.57 -1.22
N LEU A 97 8.31 3.56 -0.39
CA LEU A 97 7.41 4.64 0.00
C LEU A 97 6.99 5.47 -1.22
N ARG A 98 7.93 5.87 -2.08
CA ARG A 98 7.63 6.58 -3.34
C ARG A 98 6.76 5.75 -4.29
N ARG A 99 7.04 4.45 -4.41
CA ARG A 99 6.20 3.54 -5.22
C ARG A 99 4.79 3.43 -4.64
N ALA A 100 4.65 3.29 -3.33
CA ALA A 100 3.35 3.23 -2.67
C ALA A 100 2.54 4.51 -2.87
N ILE A 101 3.19 5.69 -2.82
CA ILE A 101 2.55 6.97 -3.12
C ILE A 101 2.06 7.02 -4.57
N LEU A 102 2.93 6.66 -5.52
CA LEU A 102 2.60 6.70 -6.95
C LEU A 102 1.46 5.73 -7.30
N VAL A 103 1.51 4.51 -6.77
CA VAL A 103 0.46 3.50 -6.97
C VAL A 103 -0.84 3.94 -6.28
N GLY A 104 -0.77 4.50 -5.06
CA GLY A 104 -1.93 5.04 -4.37
C GLY A 104 -2.61 6.17 -5.16
N PHE A 105 -1.83 7.09 -5.69
CA PHE A 105 -2.32 8.18 -6.54
C PHE A 105 -2.95 7.68 -7.85
N LEU A 106 -2.28 6.75 -8.53
CA LEU A 106 -2.81 6.11 -9.73
C LEU A 106 -4.16 5.43 -9.43
N LEU A 107 -4.23 4.72 -8.32
CA LEU A 107 -5.46 4.06 -7.88
C LEU A 107 -6.57 5.09 -7.62
N THR A 108 -6.31 6.16 -6.88
CA THR A 108 -7.28 7.24 -6.63
C THR A 108 -7.82 7.81 -7.94
N PHE A 109 -6.94 8.09 -8.91
CA PHE A 109 -7.35 8.62 -10.20
C PHE A 109 -8.22 7.62 -10.97
N THR A 110 -7.81 6.35 -11.04
CA THR A 110 -8.61 5.31 -11.71
C THR A 110 -9.96 5.06 -11.02
N SER A 111 -10.01 5.05 -9.70
CA SER A 111 -11.26 4.90 -8.93
C SER A 111 -12.19 6.10 -9.14
N MET A 112 -11.65 7.31 -9.21
CA MET A 112 -12.43 8.51 -9.55
C MET A 112 -13.05 8.39 -10.95
N MET A 113 -12.30 7.90 -11.95
CA MET A 113 -12.85 7.68 -13.29
C MET A 113 -13.96 6.61 -13.28
N LEU A 114 -13.80 5.53 -12.52
CA LEU A 114 -14.81 4.47 -12.37
C LEU A 114 -16.08 4.94 -11.63
N LEU A 115 -15.96 5.90 -10.72
CA LEU A 115 -17.13 6.53 -10.09
C LEU A 115 -17.95 7.37 -11.07
N LEU A 116 -17.28 8.04 -12.02
CA LEU A 116 -17.95 8.82 -13.07
C LEU A 116 -18.55 7.94 -14.17
N TYR A 117 -17.87 6.84 -14.50
CA TYR A 117 -18.25 5.89 -15.54
C TYR A 117 -18.23 4.46 -14.98
N PRO A 118 -19.30 4.04 -14.28
CA PRO A 118 -19.35 2.72 -13.67
C PRO A 118 -19.35 1.63 -14.72
N LEU A 119 -18.43 0.68 -14.58
CA LEU A 119 -18.32 -0.47 -15.48
C LEU A 119 -19.37 -1.53 -15.14
N GLN A 120 -20.06 -2.03 -16.16
CA GLN A 120 -20.93 -3.19 -16.03
C GLN A 120 -20.17 -4.46 -16.43
N PRO A 121 -20.02 -5.47 -15.55
CA PRO A 121 -19.13 -6.61 -15.78
C PRO A 121 -19.75 -7.67 -16.71
N ILE A 122 -20.13 -7.27 -17.93
CA ILE A 122 -20.81 -8.14 -18.90
C ILE A 122 -19.83 -8.73 -19.91
N ALA A 123 -18.74 -8.01 -20.26
CA ALA A 123 -17.76 -8.48 -21.23
C ALA A 123 -16.32 -8.11 -20.83
N TRP A 124 -15.63 -7.29 -21.63
CA TRP A 124 -14.23 -6.91 -21.41
C TRP A 124 -14.05 -6.07 -20.13
N GLU A 125 -15.13 -5.42 -19.68
CA GLU A 125 -15.22 -4.62 -18.47
C GLU A 125 -14.86 -5.43 -17.21
N TYR A 126 -15.18 -6.74 -17.19
CA TYR A 126 -14.82 -7.63 -16.09
C TYR A 126 -13.30 -7.72 -15.89
N TRP A 127 -12.55 -7.79 -16.99
CA TRP A 127 -11.09 -7.88 -16.95
C TRP A 127 -10.47 -6.57 -16.44
N VAL A 128 -11.04 -5.44 -16.85
CA VAL A 128 -10.64 -4.12 -16.33
C VAL A 128 -10.90 -4.02 -14.83
N LEU A 129 -12.08 -4.44 -14.38
CA LEU A 129 -12.44 -4.46 -12.96
C LEU A 129 -11.50 -5.36 -12.16
N SER A 130 -11.17 -6.53 -12.69
CA SER A 130 -10.26 -7.50 -12.05
C SER A 130 -8.84 -6.96 -11.96
N LEU A 131 -8.35 -6.29 -13.02
CA LEU A 131 -7.05 -5.62 -13.02
C LEU A 131 -7.01 -4.47 -12.01
N TRP A 132 -8.08 -3.68 -11.94
CA TRP A 132 -8.23 -2.60 -10.97
C TRP A 132 -8.24 -3.12 -9.52
N LEU A 133 -8.96 -4.22 -9.25
CA LEU A 133 -8.94 -4.88 -7.93
C LEU A 133 -7.55 -5.41 -7.58
N ALA A 134 -6.85 -6.03 -8.54
CA ALA A 134 -5.48 -6.48 -8.33
C ALA A 134 -4.53 -5.30 -8.03
N LEU A 135 -4.71 -4.16 -8.72
CA LEU A 135 -3.98 -2.93 -8.47
C LEU A 135 -4.26 -2.37 -7.06
N PHE A 136 -5.53 -2.38 -6.62
CA PHE A 136 -5.91 -2.01 -5.26
C PHE A 136 -5.20 -2.89 -4.22
N MET A 137 -5.24 -4.20 -4.38
CA MET A 137 -4.58 -5.13 -3.46
C MET A 137 -3.06 -4.93 -3.45
N TRP A 138 -2.46 -4.66 -4.61
CA TRP A 138 -1.04 -4.32 -4.70
C TRP A 138 -0.72 -3.06 -3.89
N ALA A 139 -1.52 -2.00 -4.07
CA ALA A 139 -1.39 -0.73 -3.36
C ALA A 139 -1.53 -0.92 -1.84
N PHE A 140 -2.51 -1.72 -1.42
CA PHE A 140 -2.78 -2.03 -0.02
C PHE A 140 -1.60 -2.76 0.62
N PHE A 141 -1.05 -3.80 -0.01
CA PHE A 141 0.10 -4.52 0.52
C PHE A 141 1.37 -3.65 0.57
N LEU A 142 1.58 -2.78 -0.42
CA LEU A 142 2.67 -1.80 -0.39
C LEU A 142 2.53 -0.86 0.80
N PHE A 143 1.32 -0.35 1.06
CA PHE A 143 1.03 0.48 2.22
C PHE A 143 1.29 -0.25 3.53
N CYS A 144 0.78 -1.46 3.72
CA CYS A 144 1.03 -2.24 4.93
C CYS A 144 2.53 -2.45 5.16
N SER A 145 3.28 -2.79 4.11
CA SER A 145 4.74 -2.96 4.20
C SER A 145 5.45 -1.68 4.66
N VAL A 146 5.06 -0.54 4.11
CA VAL A 146 5.60 0.76 4.49
C VAL A 146 5.21 1.14 5.92
N ALA A 147 3.94 0.98 6.29
CA ALA A 147 3.43 1.31 7.63
C ALA A 147 4.10 0.48 8.72
N LEU A 148 4.27 -0.83 8.51
CA LEU A 148 4.99 -1.71 9.43
C LEU A 148 6.45 -1.31 9.58
N THR A 149 7.13 -1.03 8.46
CA THR A 149 8.54 -0.61 8.49
C THR A 149 8.69 0.74 9.20
N PHE A 150 7.79 1.68 8.94
CA PHE A 150 7.77 2.97 9.61
C PHE A 150 7.53 2.84 11.11
N GLY A 151 6.59 1.99 11.54
CA GLY A 151 6.33 1.73 12.95
C GLY A 151 7.57 1.18 13.69
N VAL A 152 8.34 0.31 13.05
CA VAL A 152 9.62 -0.19 13.60
C VAL A 152 10.65 0.94 13.72
N ILE A 153 10.76 1.79 12.71
CA ILE A 153 11.70 2.92 12.70
C ILE A 153 11.38 3.91 13.84
N VAL A 154 10.10 4.26 14.02
CA VAL A 154 9.67 5.25 15.03
C VAL A 154 9.79 4.71 16.46
N LYS A 155 9.72 3.39 16.66
CA LYS A 155 9.85 2.77 17.98
C LYS A 155 11.25 2.91 18.59
N VAL A 156 12.28 3.19 17.79
CA VAL A 156 13.65 3.31 18.28
C VAL A 156 13.82 4.67 19.00
N PRO A 157 14.08 4.69 20.33
CA PRO A 157 14.27 5.93 21.05
C PRO A 157 15.54 6.65 20.58
N ASP A 158 15.46 7.98 20.42
CA ASP A 158 16.61 8.80 20.07
C ASP A 158 17.61 8.84 21.25
N HIS A 159 18.79 8.25 21.06
CA HIS A 159 19.84 8.17 22.09
C HIS A 159 20.35 9.55 22.55
N ASP A 160 20.13 10.61 21.76
CA ASP A 160 20.51 11.98 22.09
C ASP A 160 19.71 12.58 23.26
N LEU A 161 18.52 12.04 23.58
CA LEU A 161 17.73 12.48 24.73
C LEU A 161 18.26 11.97 26.07
N MET A 162 19.10 10.92 26.08
CA MET A 162 19.67 10.41 27.33
C MET A 162 20.88 11.25 27.79
N LYS A 163 21.63 11.86 26.87
CA LYS A 163 22.85 12.62 27.23
C LYS A 163 22.57 14.01 27.83
N ARG A 164 21.36 14.55 27.66
CA ARG A 164 20.94 15.85 28.26
C ARG A 164 20.24 15.72 29.61
N ARG A 165 19.97 14.51 30.10
CA ARG A 165 19.32 14.32 31.40
C ARG A 165 20.32 14.19 32.56
N ASP A 166 21.62 14.11 32.24
CA ASP A 166 22.73 13.96 33.20
C ASP A 166 23.52 15.27 33.41
N HIS A 167 22.99 16.40 32.94
CA HIS A 167 23.51 17.76 33.15
C HIS A 167 22.37 18.68 33.59
#